data_AF-A0AAN1A7T3-F1
#
_entry.id   AF-A0AAN1A7T3-F1
#
_cell.length_a   1.000
_cell.length_b   1.000
_cell.length_c   1.000
_cell.angle_alpha   90.00
_cell.angle_beta   90.00
_cell.angle_gamma   90.00
#
_symmetry.space_group_name_H-M   'P 1'
#
loop_
_entity.id
_entity.type
_entity.pdbx_description
1 polymer ?
#
loop_
_entity_poly.entity_id
_entity_poly.type
_entity_poly.pdbx_seq_one_letter_code
_entity_poly.pdbx_strand_id
1 'polypeptide(L)'
;MLRGTERKAALESLSRARTRYESQATDTQTAITDLFLLRQKCSKDLIARCEHFVNRLANTPKEFDKSWSELKAEIEEFDDVVEKLEEEYRASHVGKGTAAAGVAVGAGVAAFAPTAALAIATTFGTASTGTAIATLSGAAATNAALAWLGGGALAAGGGGMSAGSALLALAGPVGWGIGAMGIAGGTLLARRKNGKIIDQAQTEEREVLLETSKLRIVGRSAEELKVLTSEHYQGTEGIVDVLEKTAPRDYSQFNAHQKAQLGALVNHINALSKLINKKIQ
;
A
#
# COMPACT_ATOMS: atom_id res chain seq x y z
N MET A 1 -33.06 -3.97 36.02
CA MET A 1 -32.80 -4.90 34.89
C MET A 1 -32.47 -4.18 33.57
N LEU A 2 -33.13 -3.05 33.25
CA LEU A 2 -32.93 -2.27 31.98
C LEU A 2 -31.48 -1.86 31.66
N ARG A 3 -30.70 -1.36 32.64
CA ARG A 3 -29.31 -0.94 32.38
C ARG A 3 -28.33 -2.08 32.10
N GLY A 4 -28.72 -3.32 32.41
CA GLY A 4 -27.91 -4.51 32.09
C GLY A 4 -28.06 -4.91 30.62
N THR A 5 -29.27 -4.82 30.09
CA THR A 5 -29.58 -5.12 28.68
C THR A 5 -29.01 -4.04 27.76
N GLU A 6 -29.12 -2.76 28.12
CA GLU A 6 -28.51 -1.64 27.37
C GLU A 6 -26.98 -1.76 27.29
N ARG A 7 -26.35 -2.14 28.41
CA ARG A 7 -24.91 -2.41 28.44
C ARG A 7 -24.53 -3.54 27.49
N LYS A 8 -25.27 -4.65 27.51
CA LYS A 8 -25.00 -5.78 26.63
C LYS A 8 -25.14 -5.37 25.15
N ALA A 9 -26.20 -4.63 24.81
CA ALA A 9 -26.42 -4.12 23.47
C ALA A 9 -25.31 -3.18 22.98
N ALA A 10 -24.84 -2.26 23.83
CA ALA A 10 -23.75 -1.35 23.48
C ALA A 10 -22.43 -2.10 23.21
N LEU A 11 -22.12 -3.11 24.02
CA LEU A 11 -20.94 -3.96 23.83
C LEU A 11 -21.03 -4.82 22.57
N GLU A 12 -22.20 -5.38 22.27
CA GLU A 12 -22.45 -6.13 21.04
C GLU A 12 -22.35 -5.24 19.80
N SER A 13 -22.80 -3.99 19.88
CA SER A 13 -22.66 -3.01 18.78
C SER A 13 -21.19 -2.66 18.53
N LEU A 14 -20.45 -2.34 19.59
CA LEU A 14 -19.00 -2.09 19.51
C LEU A 14 -18.25 -3.30 18.92
N SER A 15 -18.58 -4.52 19.35
CA SER A 15 -17.97 -5.74 18.81
C SER A 15 -18.21 -5.89 17.31
N ARG A 16 -19.43 -5.65 16.84
CA ARG A 16 -19.77 -5.66 15.39
C ARG A 16 -19.01 -4.58 14.62
N ALA A 17 -18.93 -3.36 15.17
CA ALA A 17 -18.17 -2.27 14.55
C ALA A 17 -16.69 -2.64 14.42
N ARG A 18 -16.13 -3.28 15.46
CA ARG A 18 -14.77 -3.78 15.44
C ARG A 18 -14.58 -4.86 14.38
N THR A 19 -15.40 -5.90 14.31
CA THR A 19 -15.29 -6.93 13.27
C THR A 19 -15.32 -6.34 11.86
N ARG A 20 -16.16 -5.33 11.61
CA ARG A 20 -16.17 -4.60 10.32
C ARG A 20 -14.85 -3.88 10.05
N TYR A 21 -14.29 -3.24 11.07
CA TYR A 21 -12.98 -2.62 10.98
C TYR A 21 -11.89 -3.66 10.64
N GLU A 22 -11.85 -4.82 11.31
CA GLU A 22 -10.83 -5.85 11.05
C GLU A 22 -10.93 -6.38 9.60
N SER A 23 -12.15 -6.60 9.11
CA SER A 23 -12.40 -6.97 7.71
C SER A 23 -11.92 -5.89 6.74
N GLN A 24 -12.32 -4.63 6.96
CA GLN A 24 -11.95 -3.53 6.08
C GLN A 24 -10.44 -3.28 6.08
N ALA A 25 -9.77 -3.41 7.22
CA ALA A 25 -8.32 -3.29 7.33
C ALA A 25 -7.62 -4.37 6.49
N THR A 26 -8.11 -5.62 6.55
CA THR A 26 -7.59 -6.74 5.77
C THR A 26 -7.76 -6.52 4.26
N ASP A 27 -8.94 -6.08 3.82
CA ASP A 27 -9.20 -5.79 2.40
C ASP A 27 -8.32 -4.65 1.89
N THR A 28 -8.17 -3.60 2.70
CA THR A 28 -7.35 -2.43 2.39
C THR A 28 -5.87 -2.82 2.28
N GLN A 29 -5.37 -3.62 3.21
CA GLN A 29 -4.01 -4.14 3.18
C GLN A 29 -3.75 -4.99 1.93
N THR A 30 -4.71 -5.81 1.52
CA THR A 30 -4.61 -6.64 0.30
C THR A 30 -4.55 -5.76 -0.95
N ALA A 31 -5.42 -4.76 -1.08
CA ALA A 31 -5.40 -3.85 -2.25
C ALA A 31 -4.07 -3.06 -2.35
N ILE A 32 -3.60 -2.55 -1.21
CA ILE A 32 -2.33 -1.83 -1.10
C ILE A 32 -1.13 -2.74 -1.47
N THR A 33 -1.17 -3.98 -0.99
CA THR A 33 -0.20 -5.02 -1.31
C THR A 33 -0.13 -5.26 -2.80
N ASP A 34 -1.27 -5.58 -3.42
CA ASP A 34 -1.32 -5.92 -4.83
C ASP A 34 -0.83 -4.76 -5.71
N LEU A 35 -1.16 -3.52 -5.33
CA LEU A 35 -0.63 -2.32 -5.99
C LEU A 35 0.90 -2.24 -5.93
N PHE A 36 1.48 -2.44 -4.74
CA PHE A 36 2.94 -2.42 -4.57
C PHE A 36 3.62 -3.51 -5.39
N LEU A 37 3.11 -4.75 -5.30
CA LEU A 37 3.62 -5.88 -6.06
C LEU A 37 3.61 -5.60 -7.57
N LEU A 38 2.52 -5.02 -8.06
CA LEU A 38 2.39 -4.64 -9.45
C LEU A 38 3.40 -3.56 -9.85
N ARG A 39 3.60 -2.53 -9.02
CA ARG A 39 4.60 -1.47 -9.27
C ARG A 39 6.02 -2.00 -9.25
N GLN A 40 6.34 -2.90 -8.31
CA GLN A 40 7.64 -3.57 -8.27
C GLN A 40 7.86 -4.46 -9.50
N LYS A 41 6.81 -5.13 -9.97
CA LYS A 41 6.86 -5.87 -11.24
C LYS A 41 7.08 -4.93 -12.43
N CYS A 42 6.43 -3.77 -12.47
CA CYS A 42 6.68 -2.76 -13.48
C CYS A 42 8.16 -2.34 -13.47
N SER A 43 8.72 -2.06 -12.29
CA SER A 43 10.13 -1.72 -12.14
C SER A 43 11.05 -2.77 -12.76
N LYS A 44 10.92 -4.04 -12.35
CA LYS A 44 11.84 -5.11 -12.76
C LYS A 44 11.64 -5.57 -14.21
N ASP A 45 10.40 -5.85 -14.59
CA ASP A 45 10.11 -6.56 -15.84
C ASP A 45 9.89 -5.61 -17.01
N LEU A 46 9.22 -4.47 -16.76
CA LEU A 46 8.88 -3.52 -17.82
C LEU A 46 10.09 -2.70 -18.21
N ILE A 47 10.96 -2.33 -17.24
CA ILE A 47 12.16 -1.57 -17.59
C ILE A 47 13.01 -2.34 -18.58
N ALA A 48 13.37 -3.57 -18.22
CA ALA A 48 14.27 -4.38 -19.01
C ALA A 48 13.75 -4.58 -20.44
N ARG A 49 12.43 -4.79 -20.60
CA ARG A 49 11.80 -4.96 -21.92
C ARG A 49 11.75 -3.66 -22.72
N CYS A 50 11.32 -2.56 -22.12
CA CYS A 50 11.32 -1.28 -22.82
C CYS A 50 12.74 -0.83 -23.18
N GLU A 51 13.73 -1.03 -22.30
CA GLU A 51 15.13 -0.71 -22.56
C GLU A 51 15.69 -1.55 -23.71
N HIS A 52 15.39 -2.86 -23.74
CA HIS A 52 15.74 -3.72 -24.87
C HIS A 52 15.12 -3.21 -26.18
N PHE A 53 13.84 -2.85 -26.16
CA PHE A 53 13.16 -2.32 -27.34
C PHE A 53 13.76 -0.98 -27.81
N VAL A 54 14.01 -0.03 -26.90
CA VAL A 54 14.62 1.27 -27.20
C VAL A 54 16.00 1.09 -27.81
N ASN A 55 16.85 0.27 -27.18
CA ASN A 55 18.22 0.03 -27.63
C ASN A 55 18.30 -0.69 -28.99
N ARG A 56 17.24 -1.39 -29.38
CA ARG A 56 17.13 -2.03 -30.70
C ARG A 56 16.79 -1.04 -31.81
N LEU A 57 16.18 0.09 -31.50
CA LEU A 57 15.60 1.01 -32.47
C LEU A 57 16.59 2.12 -32.86
N ALA A 58 16.87 2.26 -34.15
CA ALA A 58 17.57 3.40 -34.72
C ALA A 58 16.58 4.53 -35.06
N ASN A 59 17.05 5.78 -35.00
CA ASN A 59 16.28 6.98 -35.33
C ASN A 59 15.00 7.17 -34.48
N THR A 60 15.06 6.78 -33.21
CA THR A 60 13.97 6.87 -32.25
C THR A 60 13.41 8.31 -32.14
N PRO A 61 12.08 8.49 -32.05
CA PRO A 61 11.49 9.82 -31.83
C PRO A 61 11.89 10.43 -30.49
N LYS A 62 12.13 11.74 -30.47
CA LYS A 62 12.51 12.48 -29.25
C LYS A 62 11.45 12.38 -28.15
N GLU A 63 10.17 12.35 -28.53
CA GLU A 63 9.07 12.22 -27.59
C GLU A 63 9.11 10.89 -26.85
N PHE A 64 9.48 9.80 -27.55
CA PHE A 64 9.60 8.48 -26.95
C PHE A 64 10.79 8.40 -26.00
N ASP A 65 11.97 8.90 -26.41
CA ASP A 65 13.16 8.93 -25.55
C ASP A 65 12.90 9.74 -24.27
N LYS A 66 12.20 10.87 -24.39
CA LYS A 66 11.80 11.70 -23.25
C LYS A 66 10.88 10.93 -22.29
N SER A 67 9.78 10.38 -22.80
CA SER A 67 8.81 9.65 -21.98
C SER A 67 9.43 8.44 -21.30
N TRP A 68 10.32 7.74 -22.01
CA TRP A 68 11.07 6.62 -21.47
C TRP A 68 12.02 7.04 -20.34
N SER A 69 12.78 8.13 -20.54
CA SER A 69 13.66 8.67 -19.50
C SER A 69 12.90 9.14 -18.25
N GLU A 70 11.72 9.73 -18.42
CA GLU A 70 10.85 10.14 -17.30
C GLU A 70 10.36 8.91 -16.52
N LEU A 71 9.90 7.85 -17.20
CA LEU A 71 9.51 6.61 -16.54
C LEU A 71 10.67 5.96 -15.79
N LYS A 72 11.87 5.94 -16.39
CA LYS A 72 13.07 5.37 -15.77
C LYS A 72 13.45 6.10 -14.47
N ALA A 73 13.43 7.43 -14.48
CA ALA A 73 13.70 8.23 -13.29
C ALA A 73 12.70 7.97 -12.15
N GLU A 74 11.41 7.87 -12.49
CA GLU A 74 10.36 7.54 -11.50
C GLU A 74 10.56 6.13 -10.91
N ILE A 75 10.99 5.16 -11.72
CA ILE A 75 11.27 3.83 -11.22
C ILE A 75 12.52 3.79 -10.35
N GLU A 76 13.58 4.49 -10.73
CA GLU A 76 14.78 4.62 -9.89
C GLU A 76 14.42 5.24 -8.52
N GLU A 77 13.58 6.27 -8.49
CA GLU A 77 13.07 6.82 -7.23
C GLU A 77 12.26 5.78 -6.42
N PHE A 78 11.41 4.99 -7.10
CA PHE A 78 10.64 3.94 -6.45
C PHE A 78 11.56 2.87 -5.82
N ASP A 79 12.55 2.37 -6.58
CA ASP A 79 13.48 1.35 -6.13
C ASP A 79 14.37 1.85 -4.99
N ASP A 80 14.86 3.10 -5.07
CA ASP A 80 15.63 3.76 -4.01
C ASP A 80 14.86 3.80 -2.68
N VAL A 81 13.56 4.12 -2.75
CA VAL A 81 12.72 4.16 -1.56
C VAL A 81 12.52 2.76 -0.99
N VAL A 82 12.31 1.75 -1.84
CA VAL A 82 12.18 0.35 -1.41
C VAL A 82 13.47 -0.13 -0.75
N GLU A 83 14.63 0.13 -1.35
CA GLU A 83 15.94 -0.28 -0.82
C GLU A 83 16.22 0.37 0.55
N LYS A 84 16.01 1.68 0.69
CA LYS A 84 16.19 2.38 1.98
C LYS A 84 15.35 1.77 3.09
N LEU A 85 14.11 1.37 2.78
CA LEU A 85 13.21 0.75 3.76
C LEU A 85 13.66 -0.67 4.15
N GLU A 86 14.20 -1.43 3.20
CA GLU A 86 14.84 -2.71 3.48
C GLU A 86 16.08 -2.56 4.37
N GLU A 87 16.91 -1.55 4.10
CA GLU A 87 18.11 -1.24 4.89
C GLU A 87 17.79 -0.79 6.31
N GLU A 88 16.87 0.17 6.50
CA GLU A 88 16.42 0.62 7.82
C GLU A 88 15.85 -0.53 8.66
N TYR A 89 15.10 -1.43 8.02
CA TYR A 89 14.60 -2.63 8.67
C TYR A 89 15.72 -3.59 9.08
N ARG A 90 16.67 -3.87 8.18
CA ARG A 90 17.84 -4.70 8.50
C ARG A 90 18.61 -4.09 9.67
N ALA A 91 18.92 -2.79 9.63
CA ALA A 91 19.64 -2.10 10.69
C ALA A 91 18.92 -2.19 12.06
N SER A 92 17.60 -2.10 12.09
CA SER A 92 16.79 -2.18 13.32
C SER A 92 16.56 -3.62 13.84
N HIS A 93 16.86 -4.65 13.04
CA HIS A 93 16.64 -6.06 13.37
C HIS A 93 17.91 -6.93 13.37
N VAL A 94 19.06 -6.38 12.97
CA VAL A 94 20.38 -7.01 13.16
C VAL A 94 20.60 -7.32 14.64
N GLY A 95 20.77 -8.60 14.96
CA GLY A 95 21.02 -9.10 16.32
C GLY A 95 19.84 -9.71 17.07
N LYS A 96 18.61 -9.69 16.52
CA LYS A 96 17.40 -10.24 17.20
C LYS A 96 17.05 -11.71 16.86
N GLY A 97 17.92 -12.45 16.17
CA GLY A 97 17.72 -13.88 15.89
C GLY A 97 16.55 -14.21 14.95
N THR A 98 15.76 -13.23 14.51
CA THR A 98 14.76 -13.37 13.46
C THR A 98 15.47 -13.47 12.11
N ALA A 99 15.75 -14.71 11.69
CA ALA A 99 16.32 -15.01 10.39
C ALA A 99 15.52 -14.34 9.27
N ALA A 100 16.17 -13.45 8.52
CA ALA A 100 15.89 -13.11 7.13
C ALA A 100 14.41 -13.08 6.71
N ALA A 101 13.58 -12.27 7.36
CA ALA A 101 12.38 -11.74 6.70
C ALA A 101 12.82 -10.53 5.86
N GLY A 102 13.61 -10.79 4.81
CA GLY A 102 13.72 -9.83 3.71
C GLY A 102 12.35 -9.68 3.05
N VAL A 103 12.17 -8.63 2.25
CA VAL A 103 10.99 -8.47 1.39
C VAL A 103 10.96 -9.63 0.39
N ALA A 104 10.49 -10.79 0.83
CA ALA A 104 10.29 -11.97 -0.01
C ALA A 104 8.99 -11.78 -0.78
N VAL A 105 8.98 -10.77 -1.64
CA VAL A 105 7.95 -10.55 -2.63
C VAL A 105 8.23 -11.53 -3.77
N GLY A 106 7.70 -12.74 -3.63
CA GLY A 106 7.87 -13.79 -4.62
C GLY A 106 6.83 -14.90 -4.47
N ALA A 107 5.88 -14.91 -5.42
CA ALA A 107 4.92 -15.98 -5.69
C ALA A 107 3.95 -16.36 -4.55
N GLY A 108 2.81 -15.66 -4.50
CA GLY A 108 1.62 -16.05 -3.73
C GLY A 108 1.39 -15.15 -2.53
N VAL A 109 0.13 -14.81 -2.30
CA VAL A 109 -0.36 -13.99 -1.17
C VAL A 109 -0.05 -14.73 0.13
N ALA A 110 1.18 -14.60 0.63
CA ALA A 110 1.63 -15.23 1.86
C ALA A 110 2.51 -14.25 2.62
N ALA A 111 1.93 -13.67 3.67
CA ALA A 111 2.58 -12.90 4.72
C ALA A 111 3.38 -11.67 4.24
N PHE A 112 2.80 -10.50 4.45
CA PHE A 112 3.61 -9.28 4.49
C PHE A 112 4.64 -9.41 5.61
N ALA A 113 5.91 -9.61 5.28
CA ALA A 113 6.97 -9.31 6.23
C ALA A 113 6.73 -7.87 6.71
N PRO A 114 6.80 -7.58 8.02
CA PRO A 114 6.51 -6.24 8.56
C PRO A 114 7.20 -5.09 7.81
N THR A 115 8.37 -5.38 7.24
CA THR A 115 9.16 -4.54 6.33
C THR A 115 8.40 -4.06 5.11
N ALA A 116 7.75 -4.95 4.37
CA ALA A 116 7.08 -4.58 3.13
C ALA A 116 5.89 -3.65 3.43
N ALA A 117 5.20 -3.86 4.56
CA ALA A 117 3.99 -3.09 4.88
C ALA A 117 4.39 -1.68 5.29
N LEU A 118 5.43 -1.58 6.13
CA LEU A 118 6.06 -0.32 6.47
C LEU A 118 6.63 0.38 5.23
N ALA A 119 7.21 -0.38 4.31
CA ALA A 119 7.74 0.17 3.07
C ALA A 119 6.62 0.82 2.26
N ILE A 120 5.53 0.10 2.01
CA ILE A 120 4.38 0.64 1.28
C ILE A 120 3.78 1.86 1.97
N ALA A 121 3.56 1.79 3.28
CA ALA A 121 2.99 2.89 4.04
C ALA A 121 3.89 4.11 4.02
N THR A 122 5.21 3.92 4.00
CA THR A 122 6.16 5.03 3.92
C THR A 122 6.21 5.61 2.51
N THR A 123 6.36 4.77 1.49
CA THR A 123 6.43 5.19 0.09
C THR A 123 5.16 5.86 -0.37
N PHE A 124 3.98 5.31 -0.04
CA PHE A 124 2.72 5.74 -0.64
C PHE A 124 1.71 6.33 0.33
N GLY A 125 1.93 6.18 1.64
CA GLY A 125 1.04 6.73 2.63
C GLY A 125 1.25 8.22 2.86
N THR A 126 0.17 8.87 3.27
CA THR A 126 0.17 10.23 3.79
C THR A 126 -0.25 10.18 5.26
N ALA A 127 0.47 10.91 6.11
CA ALA A 127 0.09 11.07 7.50
C ALA A 127 -1.25 11.83 7.59
N SER A 128 -1.93 11.75 8.73
CA SER A 128 -3.24 12.40 8.95
C SER A 128 -3.20 13.94 8.80
N THR A 129 -2.01 14.54 8.74
CA THR A 129 -1.77 15.97 8.48
C THR A 129 -1.58 16.30 6.99
N GLY A 130 -1.66 15.31 6.10
CA GLY A 130 -1.39 15.43 4.66
C GLY A 130 0.10 15.33 4.30
N THR A 131 0.99 15.16 5.28
CA THR A 131 2.43 15.00 5.05
C THR A 131 2.72 13.64 4.42
N ALA A 132 3.48 13.59 3.32
CA ALA A 132 3.92 12.32 2.74
C ALA A 132 4.83 11.58 3.72
N ILE A 133 4.54 10.32 4.04
CA ILE A 133 5.30 9.56 5.05
C ILE A 133 6.75 9.36 4.57
N ALA A 134 6.98 9.25 3.26
CA ALA A 134 8.31 9.19 2.64
C ALA A 134 9.21 10.40 2.93
N THR A 135 8.65 11.53 3.38
CA THR A 135 9.42 12.72 3.78
C THR A 135 9.84 12.70 5.26
N LEU A 136 9.32 11.75 6.03
CA LEU A 136 9.70 11.52 7.42
C LEU A 136 10.86 10.54 7.47
N SER A 137 11.61 10.54 8.57
CA SER A 137 12.70 9.59 8.81
C SER A 137 12.68 9.04 10.23
N GLY A 138 13.33 7.89 10.43
CA GLY A 138 13.49 7.25 11.73
C GLY A 138 12.15 6.92 12.41
N ALA A 139 12.09 7.12 13.73
CA ALA A 139 10.91 6.77 14.54
C ALA A 139 9.63 7.50 14.08
N ALA A 140 9.74 8.71 13.51
CA ALA A 140 8.59 9.44 13.00
C ALA A 140 8.00 8.76 11.75
N ALA A 141 8.84 8.32 10.81
CA ALA A 141 8.41 7.58 9.63
C ALA A 141 7.78 6.24 10.02
N THR A 142 8.44 5.48 10.88
CA THR A 142 7.91 4.18 11.35
C THR A 142 6.58 4.35 12.07
N ASN A 143 6.43 5.34 12.94
CA ASN A 143 5.18 5.57 13.68
C ASN A 143 4.06 6.06 12.76
N ALA A 144 4.36 6.93 11.79
CA ALA A 144 3.39 7.37 10.81
C ALA A 144 2.97 6.24 9.87
N ALA A 145 3.90 5.38 9.44
CA ALA A 145 3.65 4.20 8.64
C ALA A 145 2.81 3.16 9.41
N LEU A 146 3.15 2.88 10.68
CA LEU A 146 2.36 2.04 11.57
C LEU A 146 0.95 2.60 11.79
N ALA A 147 0.85 3.90 12.00
CA ALA A 147 -0.44 4.56 12.14
C ALA A 147 -1.25 4.45 10.85
N TRP A 148 -0.63 4.63 9.69
CA TRP A 148 -1.29 4.53 8.38
C TRP A 148 -1.76 3.10 8.07
N LEU A 149 -0.92 2.09 8.31
CA LEU A 149 -1.29 0.67 8.21
C LEU A 149 -2.40 0.32 9.21
N GLY A 150 -2.30 0.85 10.43
CA GLY A 150 -3.27 0.66 11.51
C GLY A 150 -4.51 1.53 11.41
N GLY A 151 -4.85 2.08 10.24
CA GLY A 151 -6.11 2.81 10.00
C GLY A 151 -6.16 4.24 10.52
N GLY A 152 -5.04 4.82 10.93
CA GLY A 152 -4.87 6.23 11.21
C GLY A 152 -5.34 6.67 12.59
N ALA A 153 -4.39 6.82 13.53
CA ALA A 153 -4.50 7.72 14.69
C ALA A 153 -5.82 7.69 15.51
N LEU A 154 -6.36 6.52 15.89
CA LEU A 154 -7.43 6.41 16.91
C LEU A 154 -6.95 6.80 18.33
N ALA A 155 -5.90 7.61 18.42
CA ALA A 155 -5.48 8.18 19.67
C ALA A 155 -4.56 9.38 19.43
N ALA A 156 -5.04 10.56 19.76
CA ALA A 156 -4.24 11.50 20.52
C ALA A 156 -3.89 10.92 21.93
N GLY A 157 -3.50 9.63 22.00
CA GLY A 157 -3.42 8.76 23.20
C GLY A 157 -2.92 7.30 22.97
N GLY A 158 -2.09 7.03 21.95
CA GLY A 158 -1.33 5.75 21.78
C GLY A 158 -1.95 4.54 21.04
N GLY A 159 -3.27 4.43 20.83
CA GLY A 159 -3.92 3.22 20.28
C GLY A 159 -3.65 2.87 18.81
N GLY A 160 -3.50 3.84 17.90
CA GLY A 160 -3.28 3.57 16.46
C GLY A 160 -1.99 2.80 16.15
N MET A 161 -0.92 3.06 16.91
CA MET A 161 0.33 2.30 16.79
C MET A 161 0.18 0.86 17.28
N SER A 162 -0.65 0.61 18.31
CA SER A 162 -0.92 -0.75 18.78
C SER A 162 -1.76 -1.55 17.77
N ALA A 163 -2.73 -0.91 17.12
CA ALA A 163 -3.51 -1.54 16.05
C ALA A 163 -2.64 -1.83 14.82
N GLY A 164 -1.79 -0.87 14.40
CA GLY A 164 -0.83 -1.08 13.31
C GLY A 164 0.22 -2.15 13.62
N SER A 165 0.76 -2.17 14.84
CA SER A 165 1.68 -3.23 15.28
C SER A 165 1.00 -4.60 15.32
N ALA A 166 -0.28 -4.65 15.69
CA ALA A 166 -1.04 -5.88 15.72
C ALA A 166 -1.46 -6.34 14.31
N LEU A 167 -1.71 -5.42 13.38
CA LEU A 167 -1.86 -5.72 11.95
C LEU A 167 -0.55 -6.23 11.33
N LEU A 168 0.61 -5.64 11.69
CA LEU A 168 1.92 -6.19 11.33
C LEU A 168 2.15 -7.57 11.94
N ALA A 169 1.66 -7.83 13.15
CA ALA A 169 1.70 -9.15 13.76
C ALA A 169 0.78 -10.15 13.04
N LEU A 170 -0.39 -9.70 12.54
CA LEU A 170 -1.29 -10.48 11.68
C LEU A 170 -0.67 -10.81 10.32
N ALA A 171 0.25 -9.97 9.84
CA ALA A 171 0.98 -10.20 8.60
C ALA A 171 2.09 -11.26 8.73
N GLY A 172 2.41 -11.73 9.96
CA GLY A 172 3.23 -12.92 10.22
C GLY A 172 2.38 -14.19 10.43
N PRO A 173 2.99 -15.39 10.53
CA PRO A 173 2.27 -16.66 10.72
C PRO A 173 1.48 -16.76 12.03
N VAL A 174 1.60 -15.78 12.94
CA VAL A 174 0.89 -15.73 14.23
C VAL A 174 -0.20 -14.67 14.14
N GLY A 175 -1.24 -15.01 13.38
CA GLY A 175 -2.40 -14.16 13.10
C GLY A 175 -3.36 -13.98 14.28
N TRP A 176 -2.92 -13.42 15.41
CA TRP A 176 -3.80 -13.04 16.51
C TRP A 176 -3.38 -11.72 17.13
N GLY A 177 -4.17 -10.67 16.92
CA GLY A 177 -4.07 -9.48 17.73
C GLY A 177 -4.82 -8.33 17.13
N ILE A 178 -6.01 -8.02 17.66
CA ILE A 178 -6.40 -6.63 17.76
C ILE A 178 -6.52 -6.35 19.25
N GLY A 179 -5.59 -5.54 19.75
CA GLY A 179 -5.64 -4.93 21.06
C GLY A 179 -6.50 -3.67 20.99
N ALA A 180 -7.81 -3.78 20.75
CA ALA A 180 -8.72 -2.70 21.09
C ALA A 180 -9.05 -2.81 22.59
N MET A 181 -8.05 -2.46 23.41
CA MET A 181 -8.25 -2.24 24.84
C MET A 181 -8.90 -0.87 25.02
N GLY A 182 -10.22 -0.85 24.98
CA GLY A 182 -11.00 0.24 25.55
C GLY A 182 -12.02 -0.31 26.54
N ILE A 183 -12.74 -1.36 26.12
CA ILE A 183 -13.76 -2.02 26.95
C ILE A 183 -13.77 -3.56 26.75
N ALA A 184 -13.45 -4.10 25.57
CA ALA A 184 -13.61 -5.55 25.33
C ALA A 184 -12.50 -6.44 25.93
N GLY A 185 -11.33 -5.88 26.27
CA GLY A 185 -10.20 -6.60 26.86
C GLY A 185 -10.29 -6.69 28.39
N GLY A 186 -11.09 -7.63 28.90
CA GLY A 186 -10.88 -8.33 30.17
C GLY A 186 -10.67 -7.55 31.49
N THR A 187 -11.54 -7.85 32.46
CA THR A 187 -11.34 -7.77 33.95
C THR A 187 -11.66 -6.48 34.71
N LEU A 188 -11.58 -5.26 34.15
CA LEU A 188 -11.85 -4.02 34.92
C LEU A 188 -13.29 -3.48 34.87
N LEU A 189 -14.15 -4.02 33.99
CA LEU A 189 -15.51 -3.52 33.78
C LEU A 189 -16.55 -4.00 34.78
N ALA A 190 -16.25 -5.02 35.58
CA ALA A 190 -17.20 -5.54 36.57
C ALA A 190 -17.49 -4.51 37.69
N ARG A 191 -16.57 -3.56 37.94
CA ARG A 191 -16.67 -2.54 39.01
C ARG A 191 -17.22 -1.17 38.56
N ARG A 192 -17.45 -0.93 37.27
CA ARG A 192 -17.93 0.37 36.76
C ARG A 192 -19.46 0.43 36.66
N LYS A 193 -20.05 1.61 36.92
CA LYS A 193 -21.49 1.85 36.72
C LYS A 193 -21.85 1.61 35.26
N ASN A 194 -22.93 0.85 35.00
CA ASN A 194 -23.35 0.48 33.64
C ASN A 194 -23.46 1.67 32.66
N GLY A 195 -23.91 2.84 33.12
CA GLY A 195 -23.99 4.04 32.26
C GLY A 195 -22.65 4.46 31.68
N LYS A 196 -21.58 4.51 32.49
CA LYS A 196 -20.23 4.87 32.01
C LYS A 196 -19.70 3.87 30.98
N ILE A 197 -20.08 2.60 31.09
CA ILE A 197 -19.68 1.56 30.15
C ILE A 197 -20.42 1.73 28.82
N ILE A 198 -21.71 2.06 28.88
CA ILE A 198 -22.51 2.34 27.68
C ILE A 198 -21.95 3.55 26.95
N ASP A 199 -21.74 4.67 27.66
CA ASP A 199 -21.23 5.91 27.05
C ASP A 199 -19.86 5.70 26.39
N GLN A 200 -18.96 4.99 27.08
CA GLN A 200 -17.62 4.71 26.57
C GLN A 200 -17.68 3.74 25.37
N ALA A 201 -18.55 2.72 25.40
CA ALA A 201 -18.70 1.78 24.29
C ALA A 201 -19.26 2.45 23.03
N GLN A 202 -20.23 3.36 23.20
CA GLN A 202 -20.77 4.14 22.10
C GLN A 202 -19.75 5.15 21.55
N THR A 203 -18.90 5.71 22.40
CA THR A 203 -17.81 6.61 21.97
C THR A 203 -16.78 5.84 21.13
N GLU A 204 -16.29 4.71 21.65
CA GLU A 204 -15.37 3.82 20.93
C GLU A 204 -15.98 3.30 19.62
N GLU A 205 -17.28 2.97 19.61
CA GLU A 205 -17.97 2.52 18.40
C GLU A 205 -17.96 3.59 17.31
N ARG A 206 -18.23 4.85 17.67
CA ARG A 206 -18.20 5.98 16.71
C ARG A 206 -16.81 6.18 16.14
N GLU A 207 -15.77 6.11 16.97
CA GLU A 207 -14.39 6.24 16.54
C GLU A 207 -13.99 5.10 15.59
N VAL A 208 -14.32 3.85 15.93
CA VAL A 208 -14.05 2.67 15.09
C VAL A 208 -14.77 2.78 13.73
N LEU A 209 -16.02 3.24 13.71
CA LEU A 209 -16.76 3.43 12.44
C LEU A 209 -16.19 4.55 11.57
N LEU A 210 -15.67 5.61 12.19
CA LEU A 210 -15.02 6.71 11.50
C LEU A 210 -13.71 6.25 10.84
N GLU A 211 -12.86 5.51 11.57
CA GLU A 211 -11.64 4.95 11.00
C GLU A 211 -11.92 3.88 9.95
N THR A 212 -12.94 3.04 10.14
CA THR A 212 -13.40 2.09 9.10
C THR A 212 -13.75 2.83 7.81
N SER A 213 -14.40 3.99 7.91
CA SER A 213 -14.78 4.79 6.74
C SER A 213 -13.57 5.39 6.02
N LYS A 214 -12.55 5.85 6.75
CA LYS A 214 -11.28 6.33 6.19
C LYS A 214 -10.50 5.21 5.52
N LEU A 215 -10.36 4.05 6.18
CA LEU A 215 -9.71 2.87 5.60
C LEU A 215 -10.37 2.45 4.29
N ARG A 216 -11.69 2.50 4.22
CA ARG A 216 -12.41 2.19 2.98
C ARG A 216 -12.09 3.15 1.82
N ILE A 217 -11.83 4.43 2.11
CA ILE A 217 -11.40 5.40 1.09
C ILE A 217 -10.00 5.04 0.60
N VAL A 218 -9.07 4.80 1.53
CA VAL A 218 -7.70 4.37 1.21
C VAL A 218 -7.69 3.08 0.38
N GLY A 219 -8.48 2.08 0.78
CA GLY A 219 -8.60 0.81 0.06
C GLY A 219 -9.14 0.98 -1.36
N ARG A 220 -10.14 1.86 -1.55
CA ARG A 220 -10.65 2.19 -2.90
C ARG A 220 -9.59 2.88 -3.74
N SER A 221 -8.91 3.87 -3.18
CA SER A 221 -7.84 4.63 -3.83
C SER A 221 -6.68 3.71 -4.26
N ALA A 222 -6.30 2.75 -3.40
CA ALA A 222 -5.33 1.70 -3.74
C ALA A 222 -5.81 0.81 -4.90
N GLU A 223 -7.07 0.38 -4.88
CA GLU A 223 -7.65 -0.45 -5.94
C GLU A 223 -7.73 0.31 -7.29
N GLU A 224 -8.14 1.57 -7.27
CA GLU A 224 -8.19 2.42 -8.46
C GLU A 224 -6.79 2.60 -9.07
N LEU A 225 -5.78 2.89 -8.24
CA LEU A 225 -4.39 2.99 -8.68
C LEU A 225 -3.88 1.64 -9.22
N LYS A 226 -4.29 0.52 -8.63
CA LYS A 226 -3.91 -0.82 -9.10
C LYS A 226 -4.47 -1.09 -10.49
N VAL A 227 -5.75 -0.82 -10.69
CA VAL A 227 -6.43 -1.01 -11.98
C VAL A 227 -5.76 -0.17 -13.06
N LEU A 228 -5.54 1.14 -12.81
CA LEU A 228 -4.89 2.04 -13.76
C LEU A 228 -3.45 1.60 -14.06
N THR A 229 -2.66 1.24 -13.04
CA THR A 229 -1.29 0.76 -13.23
C THR A 229 -1.28 -0.53 -14.06
N SER A 230 -2.23 -1.44 -13.81
CA SER A 230 -2.34 -2.72 -14.51
C SER A 230 -2.70 -2.51 -15.97
N GLU A 231 -3.66 -1.62 -16.26
CA GLU A 231 -4.06 -1.27 -17.62
C GLU A 231 -2.88 -0.73 -18.43
N HIS A 232 -2.14 0.23 -17.89
CA HIS A 232 -1.01 0.80 -18.61
C HIS A 232 0.19 -0.15 -18.69
N TYR A 233 0.42 -0.98 -17.68
CA TYR A 233 1.42 -2.05 -17.73
C TYR A 233 1.10 -3.03 -18.88
N GLN A 234 -0.12 -3.57 -18.91
CA GLN A 234 -0.53 -4.53 -19.94
C GLN A 234 -0.54 -3.91 -21.35
N GLY A 235 -0.96 -2.64 -21.47
CA GLY A 235 -0.89 -1.91 -22.73
C GLY A 235 0.54 -1.73 -23.24
N THR A 236 1.47 -1.36 -22.35
CA THR A 236 2.89 -1.22 -22.69
C THR A 236 3.46 -2.56 -23.16
N GLU A 237 3.24 -3.62 -22.39
CA GLU A 237 3.67 -4.99 -22.70
C GLU A 237 3.16 -5.48 -24.05
N GLY A 238 1.86 -5.35 -24.29
CA GLY A 238 1.23 -5.81 -25.52
C GLY A 238 1.73 -5.04 -26.75
N ILE A 239 1.92 -3.72 -26.64
CA ILE A 239 2.42 -2.93 -27.75
C ILE A 239 3.89 -3.23 -28.04
N VAL A 240 4.73 -3.34 -27.00
CA VAL A 240 6.15 -3.70 -27.17
C VAL A 240 6.26 -5.08 -27.87
N ASP A 241 5.51 -6.07 -27.42
CA ASP A 241 5.51 -7.42 -28.03
C ASP A 241 5.14 -7.38 -29.53
N VAL A 242 4.12 -6.60 -29.90
CA VAL A 242 3.72 -6.46 -31.31
C VAL A 242 4.78 -5.72 -32.13
N LEU A 243 5.33 -4.61 -31.60
CA LEU A 243 6.35 -3.83 -32.30
C LEU A 243 7.67 -4.62 -32.45
N GLU A 244 8.07 -5.41 -31.46
CA GLU A 244 9.26 -6.26 -31.55
C GLU A 244 9.15 -7.29 -32.69
N LYS A 245 7.96 -7.87 -32.88
CA LYS A 245 7.67 -8.88 -33.91
C LYS A 245 7.48 -8.30 -35.31
N THR A 246 6.89 -7.11 -35.41
CA THR A 246 6.39 -6.60 -36.70
C THR A 246 7.17 -5.39 -37.22
N ALA A 247 7.79 -4.61 -36.35
CA ALA A 247 8.43 -3.36 -36.75
C ALA A 247 9.89 -3.55 -37.17
N PRO A 248 10.36 -2.82 -38.20
CA PRO A 248 11.78 -2.79 -38.56
C PRO A 248 12.61 -2.20 -37.42
N ARG A 249 13.93 -2.33 -37.50
CA ARG A 249 14.86 -1.79 -36.47
C ARG A 249 15.17 -0.30 -36.65
N ASP A 250 14.64 0.33 -37.69
CA ASP A 250 14.79 1.76 -37.94
C ASP A 250 13.41 2.41 -37.96
N TYR A 251 13.19 3.37 -37.06
CA TYR A 251 11.91 4.07 -36.94
C TYR A 251 11.50 4.77 -38.23
N SER A 252 12.47 5.25 -39.03
CA SER A 252 12.17 5.92 -40.31
C SER A 252 11.43 5.00 -41.29
N GLN A 253 11.57 3.69 -41.13
CA GLN A 253 10.95 2.65 -41.95
C GLN A 253 9.59 2.18 -41.40
N PHE A 254 9.14 2.73 -40.27
CA PHE A 254 7.84 2.36 -39.71
C PHE A 254 6.70 2.77 -40.65
N ASN A 255 5.74 1.86 -40.83
CA ASN A 255 4.49 2.19 -41.49
C ASN A 255 3.57 3.00 -40.55
N ALA A 256 2.48 3.54 -41.10
CA ALA A 256 1.55 4.38 -40.34
C ALA A 256 0.96 3.68 -39.10
N HIS A 257 0.68 2.38 -39.19
CA HIS A 257 0.14 1.60 -38.07
C HIS A 257 1.17 1.45 -36.94
N GLN A 258 2.42 1.13 -37.27
CA GLN A 258 3.52 0.99 -36.30
C GLN A 258 3.83 2.33 -35.61
N LYS A 259 3.76 3.45 -36.35
CA LYS A 259 3.90 4.78 -35.76
C LYS A 259 2.77 5.10 -34.78
N ALA A 260 1.53 4.71 -35.11
CA ALA A 260 0.39 4.86 -34.21
C ALA A 260 0.54 3.99 -32.95
N GLN A 261 1.03 2.75 -33.09
CA GLN A 261 1.34 1.87 -31.97
C GLN A 261 2.43 2.47 -31.07
N LEU A 262 3.52 3.00 -31.64
CA LEU A 262 4.55 3.69 -30.86
C LEU A 262 3.99 4.92 -30.13
N GLY A 263 3.09 5.68 -30.76
CA GLY A 263 2.39 6.80 -30.11
C GLY A 263 1.52 6.34 -28.94
N ALA A 264 0.82 5.21 -29.07
CA ALA A 264 0.07 4.62 -27.96
C ALA A 264 1.01 4.13 -26.84
N LEU A 265 2.16 3.54 -27.19
CA LEU A 265 3.18 3.13 -26.24
C LEU A 265 3.68 4.32 -25.40
N VAL A 266 3.98 5.44 -26.05
CA VAL A 266 4.36 6.70 -25.38
C VAL A 266 3.29 7.12 -24.36
N ASN A 267 2.00 7.02 -24.70
CA ASN A 267 0.92 7.37 -23.79
C ASN A 267 0.86 6.44 -22.57
N HIS A 268 1.04 5.13 -22.76
CA HIS A 268 1.08 4.19 -21.64
C HIS A 268 2.30 4.43 -20.74
N ILE A 269 3.48 4.65 -21.31
CA ILE A 269 4.71 4.98 -20.57
C ILE A 269 4.52 6.27 -19.74
N ASN A 270 3.96 7.32 -20.33
CA ASN A 270 3.67 8.58 -19.64
C ASN A 270 2.63 8.46 -18.52
N ALA A 271 1.69 7.52 -18.67
CA ALA A 271 0.73 7.25 -17.61
C ALA A 271 1.39 6.48 -16.47
N LEU A 272 2.22 5.48 -16.78
CA LEU A 272 2.97 4.73 -15.79
C LEU A 272 3.94 5.61 -15.00
N SER A 273 4.66 6.54 -15.64
CA SER A 273 5.57 7.44 -14.93
C SER A 273 4.84 8.24 -13.84
N LYS A 274 3.62 8.70 -14.14
CA LYS A 274 2.76 9.41 -13.17
C LYS A 274 2.13 8.51 -12.12
N LEU A 275 2.05 7.20 -12.36
CA LEU A 275 1.35 6.25 -11.49
C LEU A 275 2.30 5.52 -10.54
N ILE A 276 3.55 5.26 -10.91
CA ILE A 276 4.48 4.44 -10.12
C ILE A 276 4.71 5.00 -8.72
N ASN A 277 4.92 6.32 -8.59
CA ASN A 277 5.12 6.96 -7.30
C ASN A 277 3.88 7.62 -6.70
N LYS A 278 2.71 7.46 -7.35
CA LYS A 278 1.48 8.12 -6.91
C LYS A 278 1.05 7.63 -5.54
N LYS A 279 0.88 8.59 -4.62
CA LYS A 279 0.46 8.36 -3.23
C LYS A 279 -1.01 7.94 -3.17
N ILE A 280 -1.34 7.18 -2.13
CA ILE A 280 -2.70 6.77 -1.83
C ILE A 280 -3.31 7.85 -0.92
N GLN A 281 -4.46 8.37 -1.35
CA GLN A 281 -5.22 9.44 -0.70
C GLN A 281 -6.66 9.01 -0.46
#